data_AF-A0A2W0E942-F1
#
_entry.id   AF-A0A2W0E942-F1
#
_cell.length_a   1.000
_cell.length_b   1.000
_cell.length_c   1.000
_cell.angle_alpha   90.00
_cell.angle_beta   90.00
_cell.angle_gamma   90.00
#
_symmetry.space_group_name_H-M   'P 1'
#
loop_
_entity.id
_entity.type
_entity.pdbx_description
1 polymer ?
#
loop_
_entity_poly.entity_id
_entity_poly.type
_entity_poly.pdbx_seq_one_letter_code
_entity_poly.pdbx_strand_id
1 'polypeptide(L)' 'MTLQIGFLLFPQVQQLDLTGPYDVLASLPDVKVHLIWKDLMPV' A
#
# COMPACT_ATOMS: atom_id res chain seq x y z
N MET A 1 17.41 2.03 -9.48
CA MET A 1 16.06 2.18 -10.08
C MET A 1 15.07 1.78 -8.99
N THR A 2 14.14 2.66 -8.59
CA THR A 2 13.24 2.40 -7.45
C THR A 2 12.03 1.57 -7.87
N LEU A 3 11.79 0.43 -7.23
CA LEU A 3 10.63 -0.43 -7.47
C LEU A 3 9.36 0.23 -6.92
N GLN A 4 8.28 0.24 -7.71
CA GLN A 4 6.99 0.82 -7.33
C GLN A 4 5.99 -0.30 -7.00
N ILE A 5 5.37 -0.25 -5.83
CA ILE A 5 4.40 -1.25 -5.37
C ILE A 5 3.11 -0.53 -4.97
N GLY A 6 1.96 -1.00 -5.48
CA GLY A 6 0.65 -0.39 -5.21
C GLY A 6 -0.27 -1.34 -4.47
N PHE A 7 -0.87 -0.87 -3.37
CA PHE A 7 -1.96 -1.52 -2.67
C PHE A 7 -3.26 -0.79 -2.99
N LEU A 8 -4.27 -1.52 -3.47
CA LEU A 8 -5.61 -0.97 -3.66
C LEU A 8 -6.30 -0.86 -2.29
N LEU A 9 -6.57 0.36 -1.86
CA LEU A 9 -7.27 0.67 -0.61
C LEU A 9 -8.73 1.01 -0.94
N PHE A 10 -9.71 0.34 -0.34
CA PHE A 10 -11.14 0.56 -0.60
C PHE A 10 -11.99 0.33 0.66
N PRO A 11 -13.21 0.90 0.75
CA PRO A 11 -14.06 0.74 1.93
C PRO A 11 -14.33 -0.72 2.25
N GLN A 12 -14.29 -1.07 3.53
CA GLN A 12 -14.50 -2.44 4.02
C GLN A 12 -13.45 -3.46 3.55
N VAL A 13 -12.30 -3.02 3.02
CA VAL A 13 -11.14 -3.90 2.84
C VAL A 13 -10.73 -4.48 4.19
N GLN A 14 -10.33 -5.75 4.20
CA GLN A 14 -9.72 -6.31 5.40
C GLN A 14 -8.36 -5.64 5.63
N GLN A 15 -8.25 -4.87 6.71
CA GLN A 15 -7.09 -4.03 6.97
C GLN A 15 -5.79 -4.86 7.05
N LEU A 16 -5.82 -6.00 7.76
CA LEU A 16 -4.62 -6.79 8.01
C LEU A 16 -4.01 -7.37 6.71
N ASP A 17 -4.85 -7.67 5.73
CA ASP A 17 -4.40 -8.18 4.42
C ASP A 17 -3.61 -7.13 3.65
N LEU A 18 -3.86 -5.85 3.92
CA LEU A 18 -3.12 -4.72 3.35
C LEU A 18 -1.90 -4.37 4.22
N THR A 19 -2.09 -4.18 5.52
CA THR A 19 -1.02 -3.69 6.39
C THR A 19 0.08 -4.71 6.62
N GLY A 20 -0.24 -6.01 6.63
CA GLY A 20 0.75 -7.07 6.80
C GLY A 20 1.83 -7.06 5.70
N PRO A 21 1.46 -7.19 4.41
CA PRO A 21 2.42 -7.09 3.32
C PRO A 21 2.99 -5.67 3.16
N TYR A 22 2.23 -4.61 3.46
CA TYR A 22 2.73 -3.24 3.39
C TYR A 22 3.98 -3.05 4.26
N ASP A 23 3.95 -3.47 5.53
CA ASP A 23 5.08 -3.29 6.45
C ASP A 23 6.31 -4.07 5.99
N VAL A 24 6.12 -5.29 5.51
CA VAL A 24 7.23 -6.13 5.00
C VAL A 24 7.84 -5.49 3.74
N LEU A 25 7.02 -5.10 2.77
CA LEU A 25 7.50 -4.56 1.49
C LEU A 25 8.07 -3.15 1.62
N ALA A 26 7.53 -2.33 2.51
CA ALA A 26 8.04 -0.98 2.78
C ALA A 26 9.41 -1.00 3.47
N SER A 27 9.80 -2.12 4.09
CA SER A 27 11.13 -2.28 4.71
C SER A 27 12.26 -2.55 3.71
N LEU A 28 11.94 -2.85 2.46
CA LEU A 28 12.93 -3.18 1.43
C LEU A 28 13.66 -1.93 0.93
N PRO A 29 14.97 -2.03 0.62
CA PRO A 29 15.71 -0.93 0.01
C PRO A 29 15.23 -0.65 -1.41
N ASP A 30 15.31 0.61 -1.85
CA ASP A 30 14.92 1.07 -3.19
C ASP A 30 13.47 0.71 -3.60
N VAL A 31 12.54 0.68 -2.63
CA VAL A 31 11.09 0.50 -2.87
C VAL A 31 10.31 1.77 -2.53
N LYS A 32 9.27 2.05 -3.31
CA LYS A 32 8.22 3.01 -2.97
C LYS A 32 6.86 2.31 -2.99
N VAL A 33 6.18 2.31 -1.84
CA VAL A 33 4.85 1.73 -1.67
C VAL A 33 3.79 2.83 -1.76
N HIS A 34 2.70 2.55 -2.46
CA HIS A 34 1.58 3.47 -2.67
C HIS A 34 0.28 2.85 -2.17
N LEU A 35 -0.52 3.62 -1.45
CA LEU A 35 -1.94 3.32 -1.22
C LEU A 35 -2.73 4.01 -2.33
N ILE A 36 -3.45 3.24 -3.13
CA ILE A 36 -4.14 3.72 -4.33
C ILE A 36 -5.63 3.67 -4.10
N TRP A 37 -6.28 4.80 -4.32
CA TRP A 37 -7.73 4.94 -4.31
C TRP A 37 -8.20 5.94 -5.38
N LYS A 38 -9.53 6.13 -5.50
CA LYS A 38 -10.15 7.04 -6.46
C LYS A 38 -9.74 8.50 -6.27
N ASP A 39 -9.39 8.87 -5.04
CA ASP A 39 -8.93 10.19 -4.62
C ASP A 39 -8.07 10.06 -3.35
N LEU A 40 -7.64 11.20 -2.79
CA LEU A 40 -6.82 11.26 -1.57
C LEU A 40 -7.66 11.43 -0.30
N MET A 41 -8.99 11.35 -0.40
CA MET A 41 -9.84 11.38 0.79
C MET A 41 -9.63 10.09 1.59
N PRO A 42 -9.80 10.14 2.93
CA PRO A 42 -9.78 8.94 3.75
C PRO A 42 -10.77 7.89 3.26
N VAL A 43 -10.36 6.64 3.38
CA VAL A 43 -11.13 5.43 3.06
C VAL A 43 -11.56 4.74 4.34
#